data_AF-A0A2K6GXH9-F1
#
_entry.id   AF-A0A2K6GXH9-F1
#
_cell.length_a   1.000
_cell.length_b   1.000
_cell.length_c   1.000
_cell.angle_alpha   90.00
_cell.angle_beta   90.00
_cell.angle_gamma   90.00
#
_symmetry.space_group_name_H-M   'P 1'
#
loop_
_entity.id
_entity.type
_entity.pdbx_description
1 polymer ?
#
loop_
_entity_poly.entity_id
_entity_poly.type
_entity_poly.pdbx_seq_one_letter_code
_entity_poly.pdbx_strand_id
1 'polypeptide(L)'
;MSVQDPPRLLQLAGQSLLRDEAVAIPALEELPTELFPPLFMEAFTKSRSKTLMAMVQAWPFTRLPLGALMLTPDLETLRTVLEGLDVLLAQKVRPRCLKTPLESFAITECCLSELEMERLFLCPSTHQLKELDLTGIKLSSFNPEPLQILLENIAATLQVLILEDCWITDYQLSVILPALSRCHQLMTLNFSGNQISKAILENLLGHTVGLSRLSLEIYPVPRECYDDGFKDINQKRFLQLQAGLMEILRDLRQPKRMEFRTLPCSCGER
;
A
#
# COMPACT_ATOMS: atom_id res chain seq x y z
N MET A 1 -45.77 14.67 5.82
CA MET A 1 -44.58 15.54 5.89
C MET A 1 -43.43 14.68 6.38
N SER A 2 -42.42 14.44 5.55
CA SER A 2 -41.25 13.65 5.95
C SER A 2 -40.39 14.52 6.85
N VAL A 3 -40.22 14.12 8.11
CA VAL A 3 -39.31 14.77 9.05
C VAL A 3 -37.90 14.41 8.60
N GLN A 4 -37.18 15.34 7.99
CA GLN A 4 -35.75 15.19 7.75
C GLN A 4 -35.04 15.28 9.09
N ASP A 5 -34.28 14.24 9.44
CA ASP A 5 -33.39 14.30 10.59
C ASP A 5 -32.41 15.47 10.42
N PRO A 6 -32.16 16.26 11.48
CA PRO A 6 -31.25 17.39 11.39
C PRO A 6 -29.83 16.92 11.01
N PRO A 7 -29.12 17.66 10.14
CA PRO A 7 -27.79 17.27 9.71
C PRO A 7 -26.85 17.18 10.92
N ARG A 8 -26.13 16.07 11.04
CA ARG A 8 -25.18 15.83 12.12
C ARG A 8 -24.08 16.90 12.07
N LEU A 9 -23.49 17.25 13.22
CA LEU A 9 -22.47 18.31 13.34
C LEU A 9 -21.32 18.15 12.31
N LEU A 10 -20.92 16.92 12.02
CA LEU A 10 -19.93 16.56 11.00
C LEU A 10 -20.36 16.99 9.59
N GLN A 11 -21.63 16.81 9.25
CA GLN A 11 -22.21 17.16 7.96
C GLN A 11 -22.29 18.68 7.78
N LEU A 12 -22.57 19.41 8.87
CA LEU A 12 -22.52 20.88 8.90
C LEU A 12 -21.08 21.40 8.84
N ALA A 13 -20.16 20.78 9.56
CA ALA A 13 -18.73 21.10 9.52
C ALA A 13 -18.17 20.85 8.11
N GLY A 14 -18.50 19.72 7.49
CA GLY A 14 -18.15 19.41 6.10
C GLY A 14 -18.80 20.37 5.12
N GLN A 15 -20.08 20.72 5.29
CA GLN A 15 -20.72 21.74 4.45
C GLN A 15 -20.06 23.11 4.60
N SER A 16 -19.68 23.52 5.80
CA SER A 16 -19.02 24.81 6.07
C SER A 16 -17.60 24.84 5.53
N LEU A 17 -16.80 23.81 5.81
CA LEU A 17 -15.43 23.66 5.34
C LEU A 17 -15.36 23.64 3.79
N LEU A 18 -16.35 23.03 3.13
CA LEU A 18 -16.34 22.84 1.68
C LEU A 18 -17.05 23.97 0.90
N ARG A 19 -17.60 24.98 1.60
CA ARG A 19 -18.31 26.13 0.99
C ARG A 19 -17.40 27.34 0.79
N ASP A 20 -16.41 27.53 1.67
CA ASP A 20 -15.44 28.62 1.59
C ASP A 20 -14.02 28.08 1.84
N GLU A 21 -13.34 27.69 0.76
CA GLU A 21 -11.99 27.13 0.82
C GLU A 21 -10.97 28.11 1.44
N ALA A 22 -11.18 29.42 1.28
CA ALA A 22 -10.26 30.43 1.80
C ALA A 22 -10.30 30.52 3.34
N VAL A 23 -11.46 30.25 3.93
CA VAL A 23 -11.64 30.17 5.40
C VAL A 23 -11.32 28.78 5.93
N ALA A 24 -11.61 27.75 5.14
CA ALA A 24 -11.49 26.36 5.53
C ALA A 24 -10.04 25.86 5.61
N ILE A 25 -9.19 26.21 4.64
CA ILE A 25 -7.80 25.73 4.60
C ILE A 25 -7.00 26.19 5.84
N PRO A 26 -7.06 27.46 6.28
CA PRO A 26 -6.42 27.87 7.53
C PRO A 26 -7.01 27.18 8.77
N ALA A 27 -8.31 26.86 8.76
CA ALA A 27 -8.97 26.21 9.89
C ALA A 27 -8.56 24.73 10.08
N LEU A 28 -7.95 24.10 9.06
CA LEU A 28 -7.43 22.73 9.16
C LEU A 28 -6.35 22.60 10.24
N GLU A 29 -5.59 23.66 10.53
CA GLU A 29 -4.54 23.64 11.56
C GLU A 29 -5.09 23.49 12.99
N GLU A 30 -6.32 23.96 13.22
CA GLU A 30 -7.00 23.96 14.53
C GLU A 30 -8.05 22.84 14.63
N LEU A 31 -8.17 22.02 13.58
CA LEU A 31 -9.18 20.98 13.48
C LEU A 31 -8.79 19.76 14.35
N PRO A 32 -9.72 19.22 15.17
CA PRO A 32 -9.52 17.95 15.86
C PRO A 32 -9.17 16.82 14.88
N THR A 33 -8.16 16.02 15.23
CA THR A 33 -7.61 14.97 14.34
C THR A 33 -8.65 13.92 13.93
N GLU A 34 -9.65 13.68 14.77
CA GLU A 34 -10.76 12.75 14.56
C GLU A 34 -11.67 13.16 13.39
N LEU A 35 -11.67 14.44 13.03
CA LEU A 35 -12.47 14.97 11.94
C LEU A 35 -11.76 14.91 10.58
N PHE A 36 -10.45 14.64 10.53
CA PHE A 36 -9.70 14.58 9.28
C PHE A 36 -10.19 13.45 8.35
N PRO A 37 -10.27 12.17 8.76
CA PRO A 37 -10.74 11.11 7.87
C PRO A 37 -12.16 11.33 7.33
N PRO A 38 -13.18 11.67 8.14
CA PRO A 38 -14.51 11.90 7.60
C PRO A 38 -14.62 13.14 6.71
N LEU A 39 -13.92 14.23 7.02
CA LEU A 39 -13.92 15.43 6.16
C LEU A 39 -13.16 15.20 4.85
N PHE A 40 -12.13 14.34 4.87
CA PHE A 40 -11.40 13.95 3.67
C PHE A 40 -12.33 13.18 2.72
N MET A 41 -13.06 12.19 3.24
CA MET A 41 -14.04 11.44 2.45
C MET A 41 -15.14 12.35 1.88
N GLU A 42 -15.63 13.33 2.67
CA GLU A 42 -16.61 14.31 2.20
C GLU A 42 -16.03 15.24 1.10
N ALA A 43 -14.78 15.69 1.27
CA ALA A 43 -14.08 16.51 0.27
C ALA A 43 -13.87 15.73 -1.03
N PHE A 44 -13.53 14.44 -0.93
CA PHE A 44 -13.41 13.51 -2.05
C PHE A 44 -14.73 13.31 -2.78
N THR A 45 -15.80 13.00 -2.05
CA THR A 45 -17.16 12.79 -2.60
C THR A 45 -17.68 14.03 -3.35
N LYS A 46 -17.24 15.23 -2.92
CA LYS A 46 -17.60 16.50 -3.55
C LYS A 46 -16.57 17.03 -4.55
N SER A 47 -15.55 16.25 -4.90
CA SER A 47 -14.47 16.62 -5.84
C SER A 47 -13.81 17.97 -5.49
N ARG A 48 -13.53 18.20 -4.21
CA ARG A 48 -12.91 19.44 -3.71
C ARG A 48 -11.39 19.31 -3.67
N SER A 49 -10.76 19.33 -4.83
CA SER A 49 -9.31 19.07 -4.99
C SER A 49 -8.43 19.98 -4.10
N LYS A 50 -8.67 21.29 -4.06
CA LYS A 50 -7.86 22.20 -3.22
C LYS A 50 -7.97 21.86 -1.73
N THR A 51 -9.16 21.50 -1.27
CA THR A 51 -9.38 21.06 0.11
C THR A 51 -8.68 19.74 0.37
N LEU A 52 -8.79 18.75 -0.54
CA LEU A 52 -8.08 17.47 -0.42
C LEU A 52 -6.57 17.68 -0.31
N MET A 53 -5.98 18.49 -1.17
CA MET A 53 -4.55 18.81 -1.14
C MET A 53 -4.14 19.38 0.22
N ALA A 54 -4.88 20.38 0.71
CA ALA A 54 -4.61 21.00 2.00
C ALA A 54 -4.77 20.01 3.17
N MET A 55 -5.77 19.13 3.11
CA MET A 55 -5.98 18.09 4.12
C MET A 55 -4.84 17.07 4.13
N VAL A 56 -4.29 16.69 2.97
CA VAL A 56 -3.09 15.85 2.90
C VAL A 56 -1.88 16.58 3.48
N GLN A 57 -1.69 17.86 3.13
CA GLN A 57 -0.59 18.67 3.64
C GLN A 57 -0.65 18.87 5.16
N ALA A 58 -1.84 18.85 5.75
CA ALA A 58 -2.07 18.98 7.19
C ALA A 58 -2.36 17.63 7.87
N TRP A 59 -2.19 16.50 7.17
CA TRP A 59 -2.66 15.19 7.62
C TRP A 59 -2.05 14.81 8.98
N PRO A 60 -2.85 14.60 10.04
CA PRO A 60 -2.32 14.54 11.41
C PRO A 60 -1.73 13.18 11.79
N PHE A 61 -1.81 12.17 10.91
CA PHE A 61 -1.40 10.79 11.19
C PHE A 61 -0.13 10.41 10.44
N THR A 62 0.62 9.45 10.99
CA THR A 62 1.83 8.89 10.35
C THR A 62 1.55 7.95 9.18
N ARG A 63 0.28 7.56 9.02
CA ARG A 63 -0.21 6.68 7.96
C ARG A 63 -1.32 7.39 7.18
N LEU A 64 -1.22 7.35 5.86
CA LEU A 64 -2.29 7.78 4.95
C LEU A 64 -2.86 6.54 4.21
N PRO A 65 -4.02 6.01 4.65
CA PRO A 65 -4.66 4.85 4.02
C PRO A 65 -5.56 5.31 2.86
N LEU A 66 -4.99 5.60 1.68
CA LEU A 66 -5.76 6.09 0.54
C LEU A 66 -6.87 5.13 0.13
N GLY A 67 -6.65 3.83 0.24
CA GLY A 67 -7.65 2.79 0.04
C GLY A 67 -8.97 3.01 0.78
N ALA A 68 -8.87 3.17 2.09
CA ALA A 68 -10.02 3.36 2.96
C ALA A 68 -10.69 4.74 2.78
N LEU A 69 -9.97 5.71 2.22
CA LEU A 69 -10.44 7.08 2.04
C LEU A 69 -10.99 7.34 0.63
N MET A 70 -10.53 6.59 -0.38
CA MET A 70 -10.77 6.82 -1.81
C MET A 70 -10.84 5.50 -2.56
N LEU A 71 -12.06 4.96 -2.73
CA LEU A 71 -12.24 3.69 -3.42
C LEU A 71 -11.99 3.80 -4.95
N THR A 72 -12.44 4.90 -5.55
CA THR A 72 -12.37 5.13 -7.01
C THR A 72 -11.92 6.57 -7.32
N PRO A 73 -10.67 6.95 -7.00
CA PRO A 73 -10.17 8.27 -7.31
C PRO A 73 -10.05 8.45 -8.83
N ASP A 74 -10.41 9.62 -9.36
CA ASP A 74 -10.00 10.03 -10.70
C ASP A 74 -8.55 10.52 -10.70
N LEU A 75 -7.97 10.59 -11.91
CA LEU A 75 -6.57 10.99 -12.15
C LEU A 75 -6.21 12.36 -11.55
N GLU A 76 -7.13 13.33 -11.59
CA GLU A 76 -6.85 14.68 -11.10
C GLU A 76 -6.91 14.73 -9.58
N THR A 77 -7.83 13.99 -8.99
CA THR A 77 -7.92 13.83 -7.54
C THR A 77 -6.70 13.08 -6.99
N LEU A 78 -6.26 11.99 -7.62
CA LEU A 78 -5.05 11.27 -7.21
C LEU A 78 -3.81 12.16 -7.33
N ARG A 79 -3.66 12.86 -8.45
CA ARG A 79 -2.60 13.87 -8.65
C ARG A 79 -2.57 14.86 -7.49
N THR A 80 -3.72 15.42 -7.15
CA THR A 80 -3.85 16.43 -6.10
C THR A 80 -3.38 15.90 -4.74
N VAL A 81 -3.78 14.67 -4.41
CA VAL A 81 -3.36 13.99 -3.17
C VAL A 81 -1.85 13.77 -3.17
N LEU A 82 -1.29 13.35 -4.30
CA LEU A 82 0.15 13.12 -4.44
C LEU A 82 0.97 14.41 -4.36
N GLU A 83 0.51 15.49 -4.99
CA GLU A 83 1.13 16.81 -4.85
C GLU A 83 1.06 17.30 -3.39
N GLY A 84 -0.05 17.03 -2.70
CA GLY A 84 -0.19 17.27 -1.27
C GLY A 84 0.82 16.46 -0.43
N LEU A 85 1.03 15.19 -0.77
CA LEU A 85 2.00 14.30 -0.14
C LEU A 85 3.43 14.77 -0.41
N ASP A 86 3.74 15.17 -1.63
CA ASP A 86 5.06 15.69 -2.01
C ASP A 86 5.40 16.93 -1.18
N VAL A 87 4.45 17.86 -1.07
CA VAL A 87 4.59 19.06 -0.25
C VAL A 87 4.74 18.69 1.24
N LEU A 88 3.96 17.74 1.75
CA LEU A 88 4.06 17.26 3.13
C LEU A 88 5.44 16.66 3.43
N LEU A 89 5.98 15.84 2.53
CA LEU A 89 7.26 15.14 2.71
C LEU A 89 8.47 16.07 2.50
N ALA A 90 8.32 17.13 1.70
CA ALA A 90 9.34 18.16 1.49
C ALA A 90 9.39 19.23 2.59
N GLN A 91 8.35 19.35 3.42
CA GLN A 91 8.28 20.36 4.47
C GLN A 91 9.31 20.13 5.58
N LYS A 92 10.21 21.10 5.78
CA LYS A 92 11.17 21.12 6.91
C LYS A 92 10.54 21.53 8.24
N VAL A 93 9.44 22.30 8.18
CA VAL A 93 8.67 22.78 9.33
C VAL A 93 7.39 21.97 9.38
N ARG A 94 7.17 21.25 10.47
CA ARG A 94 6.00 20.37 10.60
C ARG A 94 4.73 21.21 10.76
N PRO A 95 3.63 20.86 10.08
CA PRO A 95 2.30 21.37 10.43
C PRO A 95 2.03 21.10 11.92
N ARG A 96 1.36 22.02 12.62
CA ARG A 96 1.08 21.87 14.06
C ARG A 96 0.35 20.58 14.40
N CYS A 97 -0.41 20.04 13.44
CA CYS A 97 -1.16 18.79 13.55
C CYS A 97 -0.27 17.53 13.46
N LEU A 98 0.91 17.62 12.84
CA LEU A 98 1.85 16.51 12.70
C LEU A 98 2.87 16.50 13.84
N LYS A 99 2.66 15.60 14.80
CA LYS A 99 3.63 15.35 15.87
C LYS A 99 4.89 14.62 15.36
N THR A 100 4.80 13.89 14.25
CA THR A 100 5.85 13.03 13.64
C THR A 100 5.73 13.04 12.12
N PRO A 101 6.82 12.85 11.33
CA PRO A 101 6.73 12.80 9.87
C PRO A 101 5.84 11.64 9.38
N LEU A 102 5.30 11.73 8.16
CA LEU A 102 4.58 10.62 7.53
C LEU A 102 5.59 9.50 7.23
N GLU A 103 5.33 8.31 7.75
CA GLU A 103 6.25 7.16 7.64
C GLU A 103 5.67 6.02 6.82
N SER A 104 4.33 6.00 6.67
CA SER A 104 3.58 4.87 6.12
C SER A 104 2.59 5.34 5.07
N PHE A 105 2.64 4.71 3.90
CA PHE A 105 1.80 4.99 2.75
C PHE A 105 1.14 3.69 2.31
N ALA A 106 -0.19 3.66 2.41
CA ALA A 106 -0.98 2.48 2.11
C ALA A 106 -2.03 2.85 1.06
N ILE A 107 -1.95 2.19 -0.08
CA ILE A 107 -2.98 2.22 -1.12
C ILE A 107 -3.53 0.81 -1.20
N THR A 108 -4.64 0.56 -0.53
CA THR A 108 -5.24 -0.77 -0.44
C THR A 108 -6.56 -0.78 -1.19
N GLU A 109 -6.83 -1.78 -2.02
CA GLU A 109 -8.15 -1.97 -2.63
C GLU A 109 -8.67 -0.78 -3.48
N CYS A 110 -7.79 0.12 -3.95
CA CYS A 110 -8.15 1.20 -4.88
C CYS A 110 -8.24 0.69 -6.32
N CYS A 111 -9.28 1.11 -7.05
CA CYS A 111 -9.37 0.92 -8.49
C CYS A 111 -8.57 2.02 -9.22
N LEU A 112 -7.28 1.76 -9.50
CA LEU A 112 -6.42 2.67 -10.27
C LEU A 112 -6.25 2.18 -11.72
N SER A 113 -6.24 3.11 -12.66
CA SER A 113 -5.77 2.90 -14.03
C SER A 113 -4.24 2.87 -14.12
N GLU A 114 -3.70 2.40 -15.26
CA GLU A 114 -2.25 2.31 -15.47
C GLU A 114 -1.57 3.67 -15.39
N LEU A 115 -2.16 4.70 -16.01
CA LEU A 115 -1.64 6.07 -15.97
C LEU A 115 -1.64 6.67 -14.56
N GLU A 116 -2.66 6.35 -13.76
CA GLU A 116 -2.74 6.79 -12.36
C GLU A 116 -1.63 6.16 -11.52
N MET A 117 -1.37 4.87 -11.75
CA MET A 117 -0.33 4.12 -11.05
C MET A 117 1.08 4.54 -11.45
N GLU A 118 1.35 4.78 -12.73
CA GLU A 118 2.64 5.28 -13.21
C GLU A 118 3.00 6.61 -12.55
N ARG A 119 2.05 7.54 -12.51
CA ARG A 119 2.28 8.86 -11.90
C ARG A 119 2.51 8.77 -10.40
N LEU A 120 1.76 7.89 -9.73
CA LEU A 120 1.91 7.59 -8.32
C LEU A 120 3.33 7.08 -8.00
N PHE A 121 3.83 6.12 -8.77
CA PHE A 121 5.13 5.49 -8.51
C PHE A 121 6.32 6.39 -8.87
N LEU A 122 6.11 7.37 -9.73
CA LEU A 122 7.12 8.35 -10.14
C LEU A 122 7.11 9.64 -9.28
N CYS A 123 6.32 9.70 -8.21
CA CYS A 123 6.30 10.86 -7.32
C CYS A 123 7.66 11.12 -6.65
N PRO A 124 8.23 12.34 -6.79
CA PRO A 124 9.60 12.64 -6.34
C PRO A 124 9.83 12.54 -4.83
N SER A 125 8.81 12.69 -3.98
CA SER A 125 9.03 12.79 -2.53
C SER A 125 8.92 11.46 -1.78
N THR A 126 8.86 10.33 -2.50
CA THR A 126 8.71 8.99 -1.91
C THR A 126 9.93 8.50 -1.14
N HIS A 127 11.10 9.13 -1.28
CA HIS A 127 12.38 8.69 -0.69
C HIS A 127 12.38 8.47 0.82
N GLN A 128 11.47 9.09 1.57
CA GLN A 128 11.39 8.96 3.04
C GLN A 128 10.47 7.82 3.51
N LEU A 129 9.81 7.12 2.59
CA LEU A 129 8.78 6.15 2.92
C LEU A 129 9.36 4.91 3.61
N LYS A 130 8.79 4.55 4.77
CA LYS A 130 9.21 3.35 5.52
C LYS A 130 8.27 2.17 5.30
N GLU A 131 7.02 2.41 4.92
CA GLU A 131 6.04 1.35 4.68
C GLU A 131 5.29 1.60 3.38
N LEU A 132 5.33 0.61 2.49
CA LEU A 132 4.55 0.55 1.25
C LEU A 132 3.60 -0.62 1.33
N ASP A 133 2.30 -0.33 1.31
CA ASP A 133 1.23 -1.33 1.30
C ASP A 133 0.36 -1.12 0.05
N LEU A 134 0.35 -2.12 -0.83
CA LEU A 134 -0.43 -2.14 -2.09
C LEU A 134 -1.50 -3.24 -2.08
N THR A 135 -1.94 -3.68 -0.90
CA THR A 135 -2.85 -4.83 -0.73
C THR A 135 -4.07 -4.73 -1.64
N GLY A 136 -4.39 -5.81 -2.37
CA GLY A 136 -5.56 -5.90 -3.23
C GLY A 136 -5.46 -5.16 -4.57
N ILE A 137 -4.35 -4.46 -4.85
CA ILE A 137 -4.13 -3.83 -6.16
C ILE A 137 -3.71 -4.87 -7.18
N LYS A 138 -4.47 -5.00 -8.28
CA LYS A 138 -4.19 -5.96 -9.35
C LYS A 138 -2.97 -5.55 -10.20
N LEU A 139 -1.76 -5.91 -9.76
CA LEU A 139 -0.50 -5.61 -10.45
C LEU A 139 -0.28 -6.43 -11.72
N SER A 140 -1.05 -7.49 -11.96
CA SER A 140 -0.92 -8.35 -13.15
C SER A 140 -1.14 -7.60 -14.46
N SER A 141 -1.93 -6.51 -14.44
CA SER A 141 -2.35 -5.76 -15.63
C SER A 141 -1.46 -4.57 -15.96
N PHE A 142 -0.45 -4.28 -15.15
CA PHE A 142 0.37 -3.07 -15.29
C PHE A 142 1.81 -3.40 -15.67
N ASN A 143 2.50 -2.44 -16.30
CA ASN A 143 3.95 -2.47 -16.44
C ASN A 143 4.60 -2.53 -15.04
N PRO A 144 5.52 -3.49 -14.76
CA PRO A 144 6.23 -3.55 -13.48
C PRO A 144 7.35 -2.53 -13.32
N GLU A 145 7.85 -1.90 -14.40
CA GLU A 145 8.97 -0.94 -14.33
C GLU A 145 8.71 0.25 -13.38
N PRO A 146 7.53 0.90 -13.38
CA PRO A 146 7.22 1.96 -12.43
C PRO A 146 7.33 1.49 -10.96
N LEU A 147 6.85 0.28 -10.64
CA LEU A 147 6.99 -0.28 -9.29
C LEU A 147 8.45 -0.58 -8.94
N GLN A 148 9.25 -1.04 -9.91
CA GLN A 148 10.68 -1.20 -9.72
C GLN A 148 11.35 0.14 -9.39
N ILE A 149 11.07 1.20 -10.14
CA ILE A 149 11.63 2.54 -9.91
C ILE A 149 11.24 3.05 -8.52
N LEU A 150 9.98 2.87 -8.11
CA LEU A 150 9.53 3.24 -6.77
C LEU A 150 10.35 2.51 -5.70
N LEU A 151 10.50 1.18 -5.81
CA LEU A 151 11.28 0.38 -4.86
C LEU A 151 12.75 0.83 -4.81
N GLU A 152 13.35 1.19 -5.95
CA GLU A 152 14.71 1.73 -6.00
C GLU A 152 14.82 3.08 -5.27
N ASN A 153 13.82 3.96 -5.44
CA ASN A 153 13.76 5.28 -4.80
C ASN A 153 13.62 5.21 -3.28
N ILE A 154 12.97 4.16 -2.75
CA ILE A 154 12.71 3.99 -1.32
C ILE A 154 13.57 2.91 -0.67
N ALA A 155 14.48 2.28 -1.41
CA ALA A 155 15.29 1.15 -0.92
C ALA A 155 16.07 1.46 0.37
N ALA A 156 16.53 2.70 0.55
CA ALA A 156 17.30 3.10 1.71
C ALA A 156 16.45 3.25 3.00
N THR A 157 15.13 3.40 2.88
CA THR A 157 14.23 3.77 3.98
C THR A 157 13.14 2.72 4.24
N LEU A 158 12.80 1.91 3.24
CA LEU A 158 11.74 0.90 3.29
C LEU A 158 12.00 -0.17 4.36
N GLN A 159 11.05 -0.27 5.29
CA GLN A 159 11.03 -1.21 6.41
C GLN A 159 9.92 -2.24 6.30
N VAL A 160 8.81 -1.90 5.64
CA VAL A 160 7.65 -2.78 5.48
C VAL A 160 7.19 -2.73 4.02
N LEU A 161 7.13 -3.89 3.37
CA LEU A 161 6.56 -4.05 2.05
C LEU A 161 5.43 -5.08 2.11
N ILE A 162 4.21 -4.63 1.81
CA ILE A 162 3.01 -5.47 1.77
C ILE A 162 2.45 -5.44 0.35
N LEU A 163 2.51 -6.60 -0.29
CA LEU A 163 1.99 -6.88 -1.61
C LEU A 163 1.00 -8.05 -1.50
N GLU A 164 0.08 -7.98 -0.54
CA GLU A 164 -0.90 -9.02 -0.29
C GLU A 164 -2.04 -8.96 -1.32
N ASP A 165 -2.40 -10.12 -1.89
CA ASP A 165 -3.46 -10.23 -2.90
C ASP A 165 -3.29 -9.25 -4.10
N CYS A 166 -2.05 -9.05 -4.55
CA CYS A 166 -1.75 -8.11 -5.63
C CYS A 166 -1.76 -8.74 -7.03
N TRP A 167 -2.15 -10.02 -7.16
CA TRP A 167 -2.16 -10.76 -8.43
C TRP A 167 -0.79 -10.75 -9.16
N ILE A 168 0.32 -10.65 -8.43
CA ILE A 168 1.66 -10.62 -9.02
C ILE A 168 1.94 -11.95 -9.71
N THR A 169 2.41 -11.89 -10.96
CA THR A 169 2.88 -13.07 -11.71
C THR A 169 4.41 -13.19 -11.63
N ASP A 170 4.94 -14.33 -12.07
CA ASP A 170 6.38 -14.59 -12.16
C ASP A 170 7.11 -13.47 -12.92
N TYR A 171 6.49 -12.90 -13.97
CA TYR A 171 7.06 -11.80 -14.75
C TYR A 171 7.20 -10.52 -13.92
N GLN A 172 6.11 -10.02 -13.33
CA GLN A 172 6.15 -8.81 -12.50
C GLN A 172 7.15 -8.96 -11.35
N LEU A 173 7.15 -10.11 -10.68
CA LEU A 173 8.08 -10.36 -9.58
C LEU A 173 9.54 -10.33 -10.07
N SER A 174 9.85 -10.99 -11.18
CA SER A 174 11.21 -11.03 -11.74
C SER A 174 11.81 -9.65 -12.01
N VAL A 175 10.98 -8.69 -12.44
CA VAL A 175 11.40 -7.31 -12.75
C VAL A 175 11.72 -6.53 -11.48
N ILE A 176 10.97 -6.74 -10.39
CA ILE A 176 11.15 -5.97 -9.14
C ILE A 176 12.21 -6.56 -8.19
N LEU A 177 12.63 -7.82 -8.38
CA LEU A 177 13.61 -8.49 -7.51
C LEU A 177 14.95 -7.74 -7.35
N PRO A 178 15.56 -7.17 -8.42
CA PRO A 178 16.80 -6.41 -8.28
C PRO A 178 16.64 -5.19 -7.38
N ALA A 179 15.54 -4.46 -7.49
CA ALA A 179 15.23 -3.32 -6.62
C ALA A 179 15.02 -3.77 -5.17
N LEU A 180 14.23 -4.82 -4.96
CA LEU A 180 13.94 -5.39 -3.64
C LEU A 180 15.21 -5.82 -2.89
N SER A 181 16.19 -6.40 -3.59
CA SER A 181 17.46 -6.84 -2.99
C SER A 181 18.28 -5.69 -2.37
N ARG A 182 17.98 -4.44 -2.74
CA ARG A 182 18.64 -3.23 -2.22
C ARG A 182 17.95 -2.66 -0.97
N CYS A 183 16.79 -3.20 -0.58
CA CYS A 183 15.99 -2.72 0.55
C CYS A 183 16.54 -3.20 1.91
N HIS A 184 17.78 -2.85 2.25
CA HIS A 184 18.49 -3.39 3.43
C HIS A 184 17.83 -3.07 4.78
N GLN A 185 16.91 -2.09 4.83
CA GLN A 185 16.16 -1.73 6.03
C GLN A 185 14.91 -2.59 6.24
N LEU A 186 14.55 -3.45 5.28
CA LEU A 186 13.31 -4.21 5.26
C LEU A 186 13.23 -5.20 6.43
N MET A 187 12.18 -5.07 7.22
CA MET A 187 11.86 -5.89 8.40
C MET A 187 10.67 -6.81 8.15
N THR A 188 9.71 -6.38 7.33
CA THR A 188 8.50 -7.13 7.00
C THR A 188 8.34 -7.20 5.50
N LEU A 189 8.16 -8.41 4.98
CA LEU A 189 7.84 -8.68 3.59
C LEU A 189 6.60 -9.57 3.52
N ASN A 190 5.57 -9.13 2.82
CA ASN A 190 4.35 -9.92 2.61
C ASN A 190 4.00 -9.99 1.11
N PHE A 191 3.96 -11.22 0.58
CA PHE A 191 3.52 -11.56 -0.77
C PHE A 191 2.35 -12.56 -0.74
N SER A 192 1.65 -12.73 0.39
CA SER A 192 0.52 -13.67 0.47
C SER A 192 -0.53 -13.39 -0.60
N GLY A 193 -1.20 -14.44 -1.06
CA GLY A 193 -2.26 -14.30 -2.06
C GLY A 193 -1.83 -14.10 -3.51
N ASN A 194 -0.53 -13.96 -3.78
CA ASN A 194 -0.05 -13.91 -5.17
C ASN A 194 0.11 -15.31 -5.77
N GLN A 195 -0.18 -15.44 -7.06
CA GLN A 195 -0.13 -16.71 -7.79
C GLN A 195 1.23 -16.90 -8.49
N ILE A 196 2.28 -17.11 -7.70
CA ILE A 196 3.65 -17.27 -8.19
C ILE A 196 4.10 -18.73 -8.22
N SER A 197 5.04 -19.05 -9.11
CA SER A 197 5.67 -20.38 -9.16
C SER A 197 6.66 -20.63 -8.05
N LYS A 198 6.91 -21.92 -7.80
CA LYS A 198 8.04 -22.37 -6.96
C LYS A 198 9.36 -21.78 -7.47
N ALA A 199 9.57 -21.76 -8.78
CA ALA A 199 10.82 -21.31 -9.38
C ALA A 199 11.09 -19.82 -9.11
N ILE A 200 10.08 -18.95 -9.28
CA ILE A 200 10.28 -17.52 -8.98
C ILE A 200 10.35 -17.28 -7.46
N LEU A 201 9.68 -18.11 -6.65
CA LEU A 201 9.81 -18.04 -5.21
C LEU A 201 11.24 -18.39 -4.75
N GLU A 202 11.85 -19.44 -5.28
CA GLU A 202 13.27 -19.75 -5.03
C GLU A 202 14.19 -18.58 -5.40
N ASN A 203 13.90 -17.91 -6.53
CA ASN A 203 14.64 -16.72 -6.94
C ASN A 203 14.46 -15.56 -5.94
N LEU A 204 13.23 -15.31 -5.48
CA LEU A 204 12.94 -14.33 -4.44
C LEU A 204 13.73 -14.60 -3.15
N LEU A 205 13.84 -15.86 -2.73
CA LEU A 205 14.63 -16.25 -1.55
C LEU A 205 16.13 -15.96 -1.75
N GLY A 206 16.66 -16.15 -2.97
CA GLY A 206 18.03 -15.77 -3.33
C GLY A 206 18.27 -14.25 -3.26
N HIS A 207 17.27 -13.44 -3.63
CA HIS A 207 17.36 -11.97 -3.58
C HIS A 207 17.19 -11.39 -2.16
N THR A 208 16.65 -12.16 -1.21
CA THR A 208 16.45 -11.69 0.16
C THR A 208 17.64 -11.99 1.07
N VAL A 209 18.67 -12.69 0.61
CA VAL A 209 19.84 -13.10 1.42
C VAL A 209 20.54 -11.91 2.10
N GLY A 210 20.72 -10.80 1.38
CA GLY A 210 21.35 -9.58 1.90
C GLY A 210 20.47 -8.77 2.88
N LEU A 211 19.18 -9.10 2.98
CA LEU A 211 18.21 -8.36 3.79
C LEU A 211 18.24 -8.83 5.25
N SER A 212 19.34 -8.54 5.94
CA SER A 212 19.64 -9.01 7.31
C SER A 212 18.64 -8.54 8.39
N ARG A 213 17.88 -7.49 8.11
CA ARG A 213 16.86 -6.94 9.01
C ARG A 213 15.53 -7.67 8.93
N LEU A 214 15.32 -8.53 7.94
CA LEU A 214 14.07 -9.26 7.78
C LEU A 214 13.74 -10.04 9.06
N SER A 215 12.51 -9.86 9.51
CA SER A 215 12.00 -10.39 10.78
C SER A 215 10.68 -11.11 10.62
N LEU A 216 9.87 -10.70 9.64
CA LEU A 216 8.63 -11.34 9.25
C LEU A 216 8.59 -11.46 7.73
N GLU A 217 8.46 -12.69 7.26
CA GLU A 217 8.35 -13.02 5.84
C GLU A 217 7.10 -13.86 5.63
N ILE A 218 6.18 -13.36 4.81
CA ILE A 218 4.94 -14.04 4.49
C ILE A 218 4.94 -14.29 3.00
N TYR A 219 5.05 -15.56 2.62
CA TYR A 219 5.10 -15.99 1.22
C TYR A 219 3.77 -16.61 0.80
N PRO A 220 3.41 -16.51 -0.49
CA PRO A 220 2.27 -17.24 -1.01
C PRO A 220 2.59 -18.72 -1.10
N VAL A 221 1.55 -19.55 -1.02
CA VAL A 221 1.68 -20.96 -1.41
C VAL A 221 1.94 -21.03 -2.92
N PRO A 222 3.01 -21.71 -3.39
CA PRO A 222 3.33 -21.81 -4.81
C PRO A 222 2.18 -22.41 -5.62
N ARG A 223 1.98 -21.93 -6.85
CA ARG A 223 0.88 -22.36 -7.74
C ARG A 223 0.85 -23.88 -7.98
N GLU A 224 2.00 -24.55 -7.93
CA GLU A 224 2.14 -26.00 -8.11
C GLU A 224 1.51 -26.82 -6.97
N CYS A 225 1.20 -26.18 -5.84
CA CYS A 225 0.51 -26.83 -4.73
C CYS A 225 -1.00 -26.93 -4.95
N TYR A 226 -1.56 -26.15 -5.87
CA TYR A 226 -3.00 -26.13 -6.12
C TYR A 226 -3.42 -27.26 -7.07
N ASP A 227 -4.67 -27.67 -6.95
CA ASP A 227 -5.32 -28.58 -7.89
C ASP A 227 -5.68 -27.90 -9.22
N ASP A 228 -6.11 -28.70 -10.21
CA ASP A 228 -6.61 -28.22 -11.50
C ASP A 228 -7.92 -27.44 -11.26
N GLY A 229 -7.80 -26.16 -10.95
CA GLY A 229 -8.92 -25.30 -10.58
C GLY A 229 -8.59 -24.25 -9.52
N PHE A 230 -7.42 -24.28 -8.90
CA PHE A 230 -6.99 -23.33 -7.85
C PHE A 230 -7.94 -23.28 -6.64
N LYS A 231 -8.67 -24.35 -6.36
CA LYS A 231 -9.67 -24.38 -5.28
C LYS A 231 -9.13 -24.97 -4.01
N ASP A 232 -8.36 -26.06 -4.14
CA ASP A 232 -7.83 -26.81 -3.02
C ASP A 232 -6.32 -26.96 -3.13
N ILE A 233 -5.68 -27.03 -1.96
CA ILE A 233 -4.23 -27.25 -1.87
C ILE A 233 -3.98 -28.73 -1.63
N ASN A 234 -3.17 -29.31 -2.50
CA ASN A 234 -2.62 -30.63 -2.27
C ASN A 234 -1.61 -30.56 -1.12
N GLN A 235 -2.07 -30.88 0.10
CA GLN A 235 -1.28 -30.80 1.32
C GLN A 235 0.05 -31.57 1.24
N LYS A 236 0.07 -32.73 0.57
CA LYS A 236 1.30 -33.52 0.42
C LYS A 236 2.33 -32.79 -0.44
N ARG A 237 1.91 -32.23 -1.58
CA ARG A 237 2.78 -31.42 -2.44
C ARG A 237 3.26 -30.16 -1.71
N PHE A 238 2.36 -29.49 -0.99
CA PHE A 238 2.70 -28.30 -0.22
C PHE A 238 3.76 -28.59 0.85
N LEU A 239 3.58 -29.64 1.67
CA LEU A 239 4.56 -30.00 2.71
C LEU A 239 5.93 -30.35 2.10
N GLN A 240 5.95 -31.05 0.96
CA GLN A 240 7.20 -31.38 0.26
C GLN A 240 7.89 -30.12 -0.27
N LEU A 241 7.14 -29.21 -0.88
CA LEU A 241 7.66 -27.94 -1.41
C LEU A 241 8.13 -27.02 -0.30
N GLN A 242 7.35 -26.90 0.77
CA GLN A 242 7.70 -26.13 1.96
C GLN A 242 9.00 -26.65 2.59
N ALA A 243 9.16 -27.98 2.73
CA ALA A 243 10.39 -28.56 3.24
C ALA A 243 11.60 -28.18 2.38
N GLY A 244 11.50 -28.32 1.05
CA GLY A 244 12.59 -27.97 0.14
C GLY A 244 12.92 -26.47 0.14
N LEU A 245 11.92 -25.59 0.18
CA LEU A 245 12.13 -24.14 0.28
C LEU A 245 12.79 -23.76 1.62
N MET A 246 12.41 -24.42 2.70
CA MET A 246 13.02 -24.21 4.01
C MET A 246 14.48 -24.71 4.06
N GLU A 247 14.81 -25.79 3.35
CA GLU A 247 16.21 -26.23 3.19
C GLU A 247 17.04 -25.19 2.44
N ILE A 248 16.58 -24.74 1.27
CA ILE A 248 17.24 -23.67 0.51
C ILE A 248 17.45 -22.44 1.38
N LEU A 249 16.41 -22.02 2.12
CA LEU A 249 16.52 -20.88 3.01
C LEU A 249 17.56 -21.07 4.09
N ARG A 250 17.58 -22.24 4.76
CA ARG A 250 18.55 -22.52 5.83
C ARG A 250 19.99 -22.49 5.34
N ASP A 251 20.23 -22.90 4.09
CA ASP A 251 21.54 -22.83 3.45
C ASP A 251 21.94 -21.39 3.14
N LEU A 252 20.97 -20.53 2.85
CA LEU A 252 21.20 -19.12 2.52
C LEU A 252 21.28 -18.21 3.77
N ARG A 253 20.41 -18.41 4.77
CA ARG A 253 20.30 -17.61 6.00
C ARG A 253 19.40 -18.27 7.07
N GLN A 254 19.39 -17.71 8.29
CA GLN A 254 18.41 -18.09 9.31
C GLN A 254 17.24 -17.10 9.36
N PRO A 255 16.05 -17.44 8.80
CA PRO A 255 14.87 -16.57 8.89
C PRO A 255 14.34 -16.55 10.32
N LYS A 256 13.91 -15.37 10.81
CA LYS A 256 13.37 -15.21 12.18
C LYS A 256 11.94 -15.72 12.30
N ARG A 257 11.06 -15.29 11.39
CA ARG A 257 9.68 -15.75 11.29
C ARG A 257 9.27 -15.79 9.83
N MET A 258 8.90 -16.99 9.37
CA MET A 258 8.46 -17.23 8.00
C MET A 258 7.12 -17.96 8.04
N GLU A 259 6.19 -17.49 7.22
CA GLU A 259 4.85 -18.08 7.08
C GLU A 259 4.53 -18.26 5.60
N PHE A 260 3.84 -19.34 5.28
CA PHE A 260 3.17 -19.50 4.00
C PHE A 260 1.69 -19.27 4.25
N ARG A 261 1.09 -18.34 3.50
CA ARG A 261 -0.33 -18.03 3.62
C ARG A 261 -1.04 -18.20 2.29
N THR A 262 -2.23 -18.77 2.41
CA THR A 262 -3.23 -18.85 1.36
C THR A 262 -4.20 -17.71 1.60
N LEU A 263 -4.79 -17.14 0.54
CA LEU A 263 -6.00 -16.36 0.76
C LEU A 263 -7.11 -17.32 1.22
N PRO A 264 -8.07 -16.85 2.04
CA PRO A 264 -9.30 -17.60 2.26
C PRO A 264 -9.88 -17.90 0.87
N CYS A 265 -10.15 -19.17 0.56
CA CYS A 265 -10.86 -19.48 -0.67
C CYS A 265 -12.16 -18.66 -0.70
N SER A 266 -12.41 -17.92 -1.76
CA SER A 266 -13.69 -17.22 -2.03
C SER A 266 -14.87 -18.18 -2.26
N CYS A 267 -14.71 -19.45 -1.89
CA CYS A 267 -15.74 -20.47 -1.73
C CYS A 267 -16.67 -20.13 -0.55
N GLY A 268 -17.34 -18.97 -0.59
CA GLY A 268 -18.17 -18.47 0.49
C GLY A 268 -19.17 -17.38 0.11
N GLU A 269 -19.08 -16.79 -1.08
CA GLU A 269 -20.16 -15.97 -1.63
C GLU A 269 -21.03 -16.82 -2.55
N ARG A 270 -22.06 -17.43 -1.97
CA ARG A 270 -23.23 -17.94 -2.69
C ARG A 270 -24.38 -16.99 -2.54
#